data_AF-A0A3R7BSP0-F1
#
_entry.id   AF-A0A3R7BSP0-F1
#
_cell.length_a   1.000
_cell.length_b   1.000
_cell.length_c   1.000
_cell.angle_alpha   90.00
_cell.angle_beta   90.00
_cell.angle_gamma   90.00
#
_symmetry.space_group_name_H-M   'P 1'
#
loop_
_entity.id
_entity.type
_entity.pdbx_description
1 polymer ?
#
loop_
_entity_poly.entity_id
_entity_poly.type
_entity_poly.pdbx_seq_one_letter_code
_entity_poly.pdbx_strand_id
1 'polypeptide(L)'
;MSVDDSTLKERIEREFEEQKIGIEKLIETLMESFCRSDSDYGAIADIKSDIDQIYFMVKKYIEEKRVDIYALKINNRILLSRTNEGFEDLYEVIKRHSELQIKKDMIEIWDDANNKILHLLVMPVRKHFPIKYRTQKQKIETMKEISMMTWTF
;
A
#
# COMPACT_ATOMS: atom_id res chain seq x y z
N MET A 1 -21.26 17.02 22.73
CA MET A 1 -20.75 15.64 22.79
C MET A 1 -21.21 14.96 21.50
N SER A 2 -20.57 15.21 20.35
CA SER A 2 -19.33 14.60 19.83
C SER A 2 -19.43 13.08 19.67
N VAL A 3 -19.70 12.62 18.45
CA VAL A 3 -18.77 11.77 17.69
C VAL A 3 -19.00 12.12 16.21
N ASP A 4 -18.10 12.92 15.64
CA ASP A 4 -18.00 13.06 14.19
C ASP A 4 -17.42 11.73 13.69
N ASP A 5 -18.21 11.01 12.89
CA ASP A 5 -17.78 9.83 12.15
C ASP A 5 -16.63 10.25 11.22
N SER A 6 -15.39 9.97 11.64
CA SER A 6 -14.21 10.11 10.80
C SER A 6 -14.24 9.02 9.73
N THR A 7 -15.09 9.21 8.74
CA THR A 7 -14.94 8.58 7.44
C THR A 7 -13.55 8.94 6.94
N LEU A 8 -12.66 7.95 6.85
CA LEU A 8 -11.41 8.04 6.09
C LEU A 8 -11.79 8.54 4.69
N LYS A 9 -11.71 9.85 4.49
CA LYS A 9 -11.96 10.51 3.21
C LYS A 9 -10.85 10.07 2.28
N GLU A 10 -11.12 8.98 1.58
CA GLU A 10 -10.28 8.45 0.54
C GLU A 10 -10.29 9.46 -0.62
N ARG A 11 -9.27 10.32 -0.65
CA ARG A 11 -9.01 11.20 -1.77
C ARG A 11 -8.40 10.33 -2.88
N ILE A 12 -9.25 9.74 -3.71
CA ILE A 12 -8.81 9.14 -4.97
C ILE A 12 -8.45 10.32 -5.88
N GLU A 13 -7.17 10.70 -5.88
CA GLU A 13 -6.66 11.75 -6.76
C GLU A 13 -6.40 11.21 -8.16
N ARG A 14 -7.30 11.61 -9.07
CA ARG A 14 -7.12 11.81 -10.53
C ARG A 14 -6.93 10.56 -11.39
N GLU A 15 -7.91 10.34 -12.27
CA GLU A 15 -7.72 9.59 -13.52
C GLU A 15 -6.78 10.41 -14.43
N PHE A 16 -5.59 9.88 -14.74
CA PHE A 16 -4.63 10.51 -15.65
C PHE A 16 -4.61 9.75 -16.99
N GLU A 17 -4.89 10.45 -18.09
CA GLU A 17 -4.78 9.88 -19.45
C GLU A 17 -3.30 9.72 -19.84
N GLU A 18 -2.81 8.47 -19.82
CA GLU A 18 -1.44 8.05 -20.20
C GLU A 18 -0.96 8.58 -21.58
N GLN A 19 -1.87 8.95 -22.48
CA GLN A 19 -1.50 9.36 -23.86
C GLN A 19 -0.91 10.78 -23.98
N LYS A 20 -1.06 11.65 -22.97
CA LYS A 20 -0.56 13.04 -23.03
C LYS A 20 0.76 13.29 -22.30
N ILE A 21 1.15 12.38 -21.41
CA ILE A 21 2.33 12.52 -20.55
C ILE A 21 3.06 11.18 -20.63
N GLY A 22 4.33 11.19 -21.05
CA GLY A 22 5.14 9.98 -21.05
C GLY A 22 5.12 9.32 -19.66
N ILE A 23 5.03 8.00 -19.60
CA ILE A 23 4.80 7.25 -18.35
C ILE A 23 5.79 7.61 -17.23
N GLU A 24 7.05 7.88 -17.58
CA GLU A 24 8.07 8.36 -16.64
C GLU A 24 7.64 9.62 -15.91
N LYS A 25 7.10 10.61 -16.64
CA LYS A 25 6.66 11.88 -16.06
C LYS A 25 5.39 11.72 -15.24
N LEU A 26 4.51 10.78 -15.62
CA LEU A 26 3.35 10.41 -14.81
C LEU A 26 3.80 9.83 -13.46
N ILE A 27 4.71 8.86 -13.46
CA ILE A 27 5.23 8.25 -12.22
C ILE A 27 5.95 9.28 -11.36
N GLU A 28 6.78 10.15 -11.94
CA GLU A 28 7.41 11.25 -11.22
C GLU A 28 6.38 12.15 -10.54
N THR A 29 5.31 12.52 -11.26
CA THR A 29 4.24 13.38 -10.73
C THR A 29 3.46 12.70 -9.60
N LEU A 30 3.13 11.41 -9.75
CA LEU A 30 2.42 10.64 -8.71
C LEU A 30 3.28 10.51 -7.45
N MET A 31 4.57 10.21 -7.60
CA MET A 31 5.49 10.11 -6.47
C MET A 31 5.70 11.46 -5.77
N GLU A 32 5.86 12.55 -6.53
CA GLU A 32 5.93 13.90 -5.95
C GLU A 32 4.65 14.27 -5.20
N SER A 33 3.48 13.96 -5.77
CA SER A 33 2.20 14.20 -5.11
C SER A 33 2.09 13.43 -3.81
N PHE A 34 2.44 12.13 -3.84
CA PHE A 34 2.45 11.31 -2.64
C PHE A 34 3.41 11.86 -1.58
N CYS A 35 4.62 12.30 -1.95
CA CYS A 35 5.60 12.92 -1.04
C CYS A 35 5.11 14.23 -0.41
N ARG A 36 4.28 15.01 -1.11
CA ARG A 36 3.69 16.26 -0.58
C ARG A 36 2.40 16.03 0.20
N SER A 37 1.82 14.84 0.14
CA SER A 37 0.61 14.50 0.88
C SER A 37 0.89 14.23 2.36
N ASP A 38 -0.12 14.39 3.20
CA ASP A 38 -0.10 14.02 4.62
C ASP A 38 -0.48 12.53 4.85
N SER A 39 -0.61 11.73 3.78
CA SER A 39 -0.95 10.31 3.88
C SER A 39 0.31 9.46 4.03
N ASP A 40 0.28 8.52 4.98
CA ASP A 40 1.32 7.50 5.14
C ASP A 40 1.24 6.41 4.08
N TYR A 41 0.09 6.27 3.42
CA TYR A 41 -0.20 5.19 2.48
C TYR A 41 -0.63 5.73 1.12
N GLY A 42 -0.21 5.04 0.06
CA GLY A 42 -0.59 5.33 -1.31
C GLY A 42 -0.73 4.07 -2.13
N ALA A 43 -1.42 4.17 -3.27
CA ALA A 43 -1.50 3.09 -4.24
C ALA A 43 -1.44 3.67 -5.66
N ILE A 44 -0.59 3.08 -6.48
CA ILE A 44 -0.56 3.28 -7.93
C ILE A 44 -1.23 2.05 -8.54
N ALA A 45 -2.34 2.26 -9.22
CA ALA A 45 -3.17 1.21 -9.80
C ALA A 45 -3.81 1.72 -11.11
N ASP A 46 -4.46 0.81 -11.84
CA ASP A 46 -5.25 1.12 -13.04
C ASP A 46 -4.46 1.81 -14.17
N ILE A 47 -3.14 1.57 -14.22
CA ILE A 47 -2.28 1.96 -15.34
C ILE A 47 -2.31 0.83 -16.39
N LYS A 48 -2.54 1.18 -17.66
CA LYS A 48 -2.62 0.28 -18.82
C LYS A 48 -1.26 -0.27 -19.24
N SER A 49 -0.20 0.45 -18.88
CA SER A 49 1.18 0.11 -19.17
C SER A 49 1.70 -1.03 -18.28
N ASP A 50 2.86 -1.60 -18.63
CA ASP A 50 3.46 -2.73 -17.93
C ASP A 50 3.78 -2.40 -16.45
N ILE A 51 3.13 -3.11 -15.52
CA ILE A 51 3.29 -2.91 -14.08
C ILE A 51 4.71 -3.16 -13.59
N ASP A 52 5.46 -4.05 -14.24
CA ASP A 52 6.84 -4.34 -13.86
C ASP A 52 7.76 -3.16 -14.20
N GLN A 53 7.54 -2.56 -15.37
CA GLN A 53 8.22 -1.34 -15.78
C GLN A 53 7.88 -0.18 -14.83
N ILE A 54 6.60 -0.02 -14.47
CA ILE A 54 6.17 1.02 -13.53
C ILE A 54 6.80 0.80 -12.16
N TYR A 55 6.79 -0.43 -11.65
CA TYR A 55 7.38 -0.76 -10.36
C TYR A 55 8.89 -0.47 -10.34
N PHE A 56 9.59 -0.79 -11.42
CA PHE A 56 11.00 -0.41 -11.59
C PHE A 56 11.21 1.10 -11.53
N MET A 57 10.39 1.89 -12.24
CA MET A 57 10.46 3.36 -12.21
C MET A 57 10.20 3.94 -10.81
N VAL A 58 9.22 3.40 -10.09
CA VAL A 58 8.93 3.80 -8.70
C VAL A 58 10.14 3.53 -7.79
N LYS A 59 10.73 2.34 -7.86
CA LYS A 59 11.93 2.01 -7.07
C LYS A 59 13.10 2.93 -7.41
N LYS A 60 13.34 3.16 -8.70
CA LYS A 60 14.39 4.08 -9.17
C LYS A 60 14.19 5.49 -8.61
N TYR A 61 12.95 6.01 -8.64
CA TYR A 61 12.63 7.31 -8.05
C TYR A 61 12.96 7.35 -6.55
N ILE A 62 12.55 6.32 -5.80
CA ILE A 62 12.81 6.22 -4.35
C ILE A 62 14.31 6.26 -4.06
N GLU A 63 15.10 5.48 -4.80
CA GLU A 63 16.55 5.40 -4.66
C GLU A 63 17.25 6.72 -5.03
N GLU A 64 16.91 7.31 -6.18
CA GLU A 64 17.54 8.53 -6.69
C GLU A 64 17.23 9.76 -5.83
N LYS A 65 15.99 9.88 -5.36
CA LYS A 65 15.54 10.99 -4.51
C LYS A 65 15.80 10.76 -3.03
N ARG A 66 16.21 9.55 -2.64
CA ARG A 66 16.47 9.15 -1.24
C ARG A 66 15.29 9.46 -0.32
N VAL A 67 14.07 9.19 -0.80
CA VAL A 67 12.85 9.38 -0.02
C VAL A 67 12.56 8.14 0.83
N ASP A 68 12.06 8.35 2.04
CA ASP A 68 11.77 7.25 2.98
C ASP A 68 10.39 6.63 2.72
N ILE A 69 10.27 5.96 1.57
CA ILE A 69 9.06 5.31 1.09
C ILE A 69 9.41 3.89 0.68
N TYR A 70 8.59 2.93 1.09
CA TYR A 70 8.64 1.56 0.63
C TYR A 70 7.56 1.34 -0.43
N ALA A 71 7.96 0.69 -1.53
CA ALA A 71 7.04 0.26 -2.57
C ALA A 71 6.90 -1.26 -2.56
N LEU A 72 5.67 -1.74 -2.67
CA LEU A 72 5.37 -3.17 -2.76
C LEU A 72 4.42 -3.42 -3.95
N LYS A 73 4.83 -4.26 -4.88
CA LYS A 73 3.99 -4.68 -6.00
C LYS A 73 3.13 -5.88 -5.60
N ILE A 74 1.82 -5.79 -5.78
CA ILE A 74 0.84 -6.87 -5.59
C ILE A 74 -0.17 -6.82 -6.75
N ASN A 75 -0.30 -7.89 -7.52
CA ASN A 75 -1.03 -7.95 -8.78
C ASN A 75 -0.63 -6.80 -9.71
N ASN A 76 -1.63 -6.08 -10.22
CA ASN A 76 -1.48 -4.91 -11.08
C ASN A 76 -1.47 -3.59 -10.26
N ARG A 77 -0.92 -3.63 -9.05
CA ARG A 77 -0.87 -2.48 -8.13
C ARG A 77 0.48 -2.36 -7.48
N ILE A 78 0.87 -1.12 -7.19
CA ILE A 78 2.04 -0.79 -6.38
C ILE A 78 1.54 -0.03 -5.17
N LEU A 79 1.73 -0.60 -4.00
CA LEU A 79 1.41 0.01 -2.72
C LEU A 79 2.61 0.78 -2.22
N LEU A 80 2.37 1.96 -1.65
CA LEU A 80 3.36 2.86 -1.08
C LEU A 80 3.12 2.98 0.41
N SER A 81 4.19 2.92 1.20
CA SER A 81 4.16 3.04 2.65
C SER A 81 5.35 3.86 3.14
N ARG A 82 5.09 4.96 3.83
CA ARG A 82 6.13 5.74 4.53
C ARG A 82 6.60 4.98 5.77
N THR A 83 7.80 5.29 6.25
CA THR A 83 8.15 4.91 7.63
C THR A 83 7.24 5.66 8.58
N ASN A 84 6.61 4.93 9.49
CA ASN A 84 5.78 5.50 10.53
C ASN A 84 6.46 5.21 11.87
N GLU A 85 6.84 6.26 12.59
CA GLU A 85 7.46 6.16 13.92
C GLU A 85 6.51 5.55 14.97
N GLY A 86 5.20 5.60 14.73
CA GLY A 86 4.14 4.97 15.53
C GLY A 86 3.73 3.58 15.06
N PHE A 87 4.62 2.84 14.38
CA PHE A 87 4.32 1.47 13.92
C PHE A 87 3.86 0.56 15.07
N GLU A 88 4.49 0.63 16.24
CA GLU A 88 4.14 -0.17 17.41
C GLU A 88 2.71 0.12 17.91
N ASP A 89 2.33 1.39 17.99
CA ASP A 89 0.98 1.79 18.41
C ASP A 89 -0.06 1.32 17.39
N LEU A 90 0.23 1.52 16.10
CA LEU A 90 -0.59 1.01 15.00
C LEU A 90 -0.74 -0.51 15.06
N TYR A 91 0.35 -1.23 15.32
CA TYR A 91 0.34 -2.69 15.41
C TYR A 91 -0.56 -3.18 16.55
N GLU A 92 -0.49 -2.54 17.71
CA GLU A 92 -1.38 -2.86 18.83
C GLU A 92 -2.85 -2.55 18.53
N VAL A 93 -3.15 -1.48 17.80
CA VAL A 93 -4.51 -1.20 17.32
C VAL A 93 -5.01 -2.29 16.38
N ILE A 94 -4.20 -2.69 15.39
CA ILE A 94 -4.55 -3.78 14.46
C ILE A 94 -4.84 -5.07 15.22
N LYS A 95 -3.98 -5.46 16.16
CA LYS A 95 -4.17 -6.69 16.96
C LYS A 95 -5.47 -6.70 17.77
N ARG A 96 -5.97 -5.54 18.19
CA ARG A 96 -7.21 -5.43 18.98
C ARG A 96 -8.46 -5.48 18.12
N HIS A 97 -8.37 -5.05 16.86
CA HIS A 97 -9.53 -4.84 16.00
C HIS A 97 -9.58 -5.75 14.77
N SER A 98 -8.55 -6.56 14.54
CA SER A 98 -8.42 -7.44 13.38
C SER A 98 -8.10 -8.87 13.80
N GLU A 99 -8.39 -9.81 12.91
CA GLU A 99 -8.09 -11.23 13.11
C GLU A 99 -6.84 -11.64 12.33
N LEU A 100 -5.85 -12.23 12.99
CA LEU A 100 -4.65 -12.76 12.31
C LEU A 100 -5.05 -13.90 11.37
N GLN A 101 -4.81 -13.70 10.07
CA GLN A 101 -5.08 -14.71 9.04
C GLN A 101 -3.83 -15.51 8.70
N ILE A 102 -2.70 -14.81 8.50
CA ILE A 102 -1.44 -15.41 8.09
C ILE A 102 -0.32 -14.82 8.94
N LYS A 103 0.53 -15.69 9.47
CA LYS A 103 1.84 -15.34 10.02
C LYS A 103 2.86 -16.25 9.36
N LYS A 104 3.67 -15.69 8.47
CA LYS A 104 4.62 -16.46 7.66
C LYS A 104 5.89 -15.65 7.45
N ASP A 105 7.02 -16.27 7.76
CA ASP A 105 8.35 -15.70 7.59
C ASP A 105 8.45 -14.31 8.23
N MET A 106 8.55 -13.28 7.39
CA MET A 106 8.75 -11.87 7.78
C MET A 106 7.46 -11.05 7.78
N ILE A 107 6.32 -11.66 7.46
CA ILE A 107 5.05 -10.96 7.30
C ILE A 107 3.95 -11.47 8.21
N GLU A 108 3.02 -10.57 8.52
CA GLU A 108 1.74 -10.89 9.10
C GLU A 108 0.62 -10.27 8.24
N ILE A 109 -0.49 -10.99 8.08
CA ILE A 109 -1.72 -10.48 7.46
C ILE A 109 -2.83 -10.57 8.49
N TRP A 110 -3.37 -9.41 8.85
CA TRP A 110 -4.51 -9.28 9.76
C TRP A 110 -5.73 -8.80 8.98
N ASP A 111 -6.90 -9.37 9.25
CA ASP A 111 -8.15 -9.03 8.58
C ASP A 111 -9.04 -8.20 9.49
N ASP A 112 -9.23 -6.93 9.14
CA ASP A 112 -10.31 -6.11 9.66
C ASP A 112 -11.54 -6.30 8.77
N ALA A 113 -12.33 -7.31 9.10
CA ALA A 113 -13.51 -7.67 8.34
C ALA A 113 -14.58 -6.57 8.32
N ASN A 114 -14.65 -5.75 9.37
CA ASN A 114 -15.64 -4.69 9.53
C ASN A 114 -15.35 -3.55 8.53
N ASN A 115 -14.08 -3.16 8.42
CA ASN A 115 -13.64 -2.11 7.51
C ASN A 115 -13.26 -2.63 6.11
N LYS A 116 -13.24 -3.95 5.94
CA LYS A 116 -12.81 -4.67 4.73
C LYS A 116 -11.37 -4.31 4.31
N ILE A 117 -10.48 -4.36 5.29
CA ILE A 117 -9.05 -4.05 5.13
C ILE A 117 -8.23 -5.27 5.54
N LEU A 118 -7.35 -5.72 4.65
CA LEU A 118 -6.24 -6.58 5.04
C LEU A 118 -5.06 -5.68 5.42
N HIS A 119 -4.61 -5.78 6.66
CA HIS A 119 -3.38 -5.17 7.14
C HIS A 119 -2.23 -6.11 6.86
N LEU A 120 -1.44 -5.81 5.83
CA LEU A 120 -0.17 -6.48 5.59
C LEU A 120 0.93 -5.77 6.38
N LEU A 121 1.58 -6.51 7.28
CA LEU A 121 2.70 -6.05 8.07
C LEU A 121 3.96 -6.77 7.63
N VAL A 122 5.03 -6.01 7.44
CA VAL A 122 6.36 -6.50 7.13
C VAL A 122 7.26 -6.21 8.33
N MET A 123 7.46 -7.21 9.16
CA MET A 123 8.01 -7.04 10.51
C MET A 123 9.46 -6.55 10.55
N PRO A 124 10.41 -7.06 9.73
CA PRO A 124 11.81 -6.65 9.82
C PRO A 124 12.05 -5.18 9.52
N VAL A 125 11.24 -4.59 8.64
CA VAL A 125 11.33 -3.18 8.23
C VAL A 125 10.21 -2.32 8.82
N ARG A 126 9.38 -2.89 9.71
CA ARG A 126 8.27 -2.21 10.39
C ARG A 126 7.38 -1.43 9.43
N LYS A 127 6.98 -2.07 8.33
CA LYS A 127 6.11 -1.46 7.32
C LYS A 127 4.72 -2.05 7.38
N HIS A 128 3.74 -1.17 7.15
CA HIS A 128 2.35 -1.53 7.07
C HIS A 128 1.79 -1.12 5.71
N PHE A 129 1.01 -2.01 5.10
CA PHE A 129 0.29 -1.78 3.87
C PHE A 129 -1.19 -2.15 4.07
N PRO A 130 -2.10 -1.16 4.18
CA PRO A 130 -3.53 -1.43 4.23
C PRO A 130 -4.07 -1.74 2.84
N ILE A 131 -4.74 -2.89 2.68
CA ILE A 131 -5.25 -3.36 1.39
C ILE A 131 -6.76 -3.55 1.49
N LYS A 132 -7.52 -2.63 0.89
CA LYS A 132 -8.98 -2.74 0.83
C LYS A 132 -9.41 -3.87 -0.11
N TYR A 133 -10.40 -4.64 0.32
CA TYR A 133 -11.07 -5.63 -0.51
C TYR A 133 -12.58 -5.38 -0.57
N ARG A 134 -13.20 -5.76 -1.69
CA ARG A 134 -14.65 -5.58 -1.91
C ARG A 134 -15.42 -6.87 -1.70
N THR A 135 -14.77 -8.01 -1.97
CA THR A 135 -15.37 -9.34 -1.92
C THR A 135 -14.47 -10.31 -1.18
N GLN A 136 -15.06 -11.37 -0.62
CA GLN A 136 -14.33 -12.44 0.02
C GLN A 136 -13.37 -13.14 -0.95
N LYS A 137 -13.76 -13.26 -2.23
CA LYS A 137 -12.92 -13.82 -3.29
C LYS A 137 -11.64 -13.00 -3.46
N GLN A 138 -11.78 -11.68 -3.61
CA GLN A 138 -10.63 -10.76 -3.74
C GLN A 138 -9.71 -10.83 -2.52
N LYS A 139 -10.29 -10.91 -1.31
CA LYS A 139 -9.53 -11.06 -0.05
C LYS A 139 -8.65 -12.32 -0.09
N ILE A 140 -9.25 -13.47 -0.41
CA ILE A 140 -8.54 -14.75 -0.47
C ILE A 140 -7.47 -14.75 -1.56
N GLU A 141 -7.75 -14.20 -2.74
CA GLU A 141 -6.78 -14.09 -3.84
C GLU A 141 -5.58 -13.24 -3.45
N THR A 142 -5.82 -12.08 -2.82
CA THR A 142 -4.77 -11.19 -2.30
C THR A 142 -3.89 -11.90 -1.27
N MET A 143 -4.50 -12.58 -0.28
CA MET A 143 -3.76 -13.33 0.73
C MET A 143 -2.90 -14.45 0.13
N LYS A 144 -3.44 -15.19 -0.84
CA LYS A 144 -2.71 -16.27 -1.53
C LYS A 144 -1.50 -15.72 -2.27
N GLU A 145 -1.66 -14.63 -2.99
CA GLU A 145 -0.56 -14.02 -3.74
C GLU A 145 0.56 -13.55 -2.81
N ILE A 146 0.23 -12.78 -1.77
CA ILE A 146 1.19 -12.31 -0.76
C ILE A 146 1.94 -13.50 -0.13
N SER A 147 1.23 -14.61 0.13
CA SER A 147 1.82 -15.82 0.72
C SER A 147 2.79 -16.55 -0.21
N MET A 148 2.67 -16.36 -1.52
CA MET A 148 3.55 -16.96 -2.55
C MET A 148 4.74 -16.07 -2.90
N MET A 149 4.76 -14.81 -2.46
CA MET A 149 5.89 -13.91 -2.68
C MET A 149 7.12 -14.36 -1.87
N THR A 150 8.29 -14.18 -2.48
CA THR A 150 9.57 -14.28 -1.78
C THR A 150 9.91 -12.90 -1.19
N TRP A 151 10.07 -12.86 0.12
CA TRP A 151 10.37 -11.63 0.85
C TRP A 151 11.88 -11.50 1.04
N THR A 152 12.51 -10.67 0.23
CA THR A 152 13.92 -10.28 0.34
C THR A 152 13.99 -8.80 0.68
N PHE A 153 14.65 -8.45 1.78
CA PHE A 153 14.86 -7.08 2.23
C PHE A 153 16.36 -6.79 2.36
#